data_AF-A0A529KTK5-F1
#
_entry.id   AF-A0A529KTK5-F1
#
_cell.length_a   1.000
_cell.length_b   1.000
_cell.length_c   1.000
_cell.angle_alpha   90.00
_cell.angle_beta   90.00
_cell.angle_gamma   90.00
#
_symmetry.space_group_name_H-M   'P 1'
#
loop_
_entity.id
_entity.type
_entity.pdbx_description
1 polymer ?
#
loop_
_entity_poly.entity_id
_entity_poly.type
_entity_poly.pdbx_seq_one_letter_code
_entity_poly.pdbx_strand_id
1 'polypeptide(L)'
;ENHHVSPIHPEYYPLPKKERDAAGAKKLMADAGQADFEHELITVEDEWQKNTGDAIAGQLRDAGIKVKRTVLPGSTFWNDWTKY
;
A
#
# COMPACT_ATOMS: atom_id res chain seq x y z
N GLU A 1 0.09 -6.03 11.86
CA GLU A 1 -0.65 -5.11 12.77
C GLU A 1 -0.31 -3.69 12.34
N ASN A 2 -1.24 -2.74 12.46
CA ASN A 2 -1.01 -1.34 12.05
C ASN A 2 -0.87 -0.48 13.32
N HIS A 3 0.33 -0.48 13.91
CA HIS A 3 0.59 0.20 15.18
C HIS A 3 0.98 1.67 14.97
N HIS A 4 0.65 2.51 15.96
CA HIS A 4 1.12 3.91 15.98
C HIS A 4 2.62 4.01 16.28
N VAL A 5 3.13 3.13 17.16
CA VAL A 5 4.53 3.08 17.58
C VAL A 5 5.03 1.63 17.59
N SER A 6 6.36 1.46 17.53
CA SER A 6 7.01 0.15 17.64
C SER A 6 6.74 -0.52 19.01
N PRO A 7 6.71 -1.87 19.10
CA PRO A 7 6.50 -2.60 20.36
C PRO A 7 7.48 -2.29 21.51
N ILE A 8 8.63 -1.70 21.21
CA ILE A 8 9.61 -1.28 22.23
C ILE A 8 9.29 0.09 22.85
N HIS A 9 8.34 0.84 22.26
CA HIS A 9 7.98 2.17 22.71
C HIS A 9 7.12 2.10 23.98
N PRO A 10 7.32 2.98 24.98
CA PRO A 10 6.53 2.97 26.23
C PRO A 10 5.01 3.11 26.00
N GLU A 11 4.62 3.81 24.95
CA GLU A 11 3.20 4.02 24.57
C GLU A 11 2.65 2.93 23.63
N TYR A 12 3.33 1.78 23.53
CA TYR A 12 2.83 0.68 22.71
C TYR A 12 1.49 0.17 23.23
N TYR A 13 0.55 0.00 22.31
CA TYR A 13 -0.74 -0.62 22.57
C TYR A 13 -0.94 -1.82 21.63
N PRO A 14 -1.11 -3.05 22.16
CA PRO A 14 -1.30 -4.22 21.31
C PRO A 14 -2.64 -4.16 20.59
N LEU A 15 -2.61 -4.35 19.27
CA LEU A 15 -3.78 -4.40 18.41
C LEU A 15 -4.03 -5.82 17.90
N PRO A 16 -5.29 -6.19 17.60
CA PRO A 16 -5.57 -7.47 16.96
C PRO A 16 -4.80 -7.62 15.64
N LYS A 17 -4.28 -8.83 15.40
CA LYS A 17 -3.65 -9.18 14.13
C LYS A 17 -4.69 -9.10 13.00
N LYS A 18 -4.23 -8.62 11.85
CA LYS A 18 -5.00 -8.63 10.60
C LYS A 18 -4.48 -9.77 9.74
N GLU A 19 -5.33 -10.76 9.51
CA GLU A 19 -5.05 -11.85 8.58
C GLU A 19 -5.20 -11.36 7.13
N ARG A 20 -4.44 -11.96 6.20
CA ARG A 20 -4.54 -11.63 4.78
C ARG A 20 -5.81 -12.27 4.20
N ASP A 21 -6.74 -11.44 3.73
CA ASP A 21 -7.96 -11.88 3.04
C ASP A 21 -8.12 -11.17 1.67
N ALA A 22 -7.58 -11.80 0.63
CA ALA A 22 -7.64 -11.27 -0.73
C ALA A 22 -9.07 -11.28 -1.30
N ALA A 23 -9.88 -12.28 -0.95
CA ALA A 23 -11.26 -12.38 -1.43
C ALA A 23 -12.14 -11.32 -0.79
N GLY A 24 -12.00 -11.09 0.52
CA GLY A 24 -12.66 -10.01 1.24
C GLY A 24 -12.28 -8.63 0.70
N ALA A 25 -10.99 -8.40 0.41
CA ALA A 25 -10.54 -7.15 -0.21
C ALA A 25 -11.24 -6.90 -1.56
N LYS A 26 -11.29 -7.89 -2.44
CA LYS A 26 -11.98 -7.76 -3.74
C LYS A 26 -13.47 -7.47 -3.59
N LYS A 27 -14.13 -8.13 -2.63
CA LYS A 27 -15.55 -7.88 -2.33
C LYS A 27 -15.78 -6.44 -1.85
N LEU A 28 -14.96 -5.93 -0.93
CA LEU A 28 -15.07 -4.56 -0.45
C LEU A 28 -14.90 -3.53 -1.58
N MET A 29 -14.00 -3.79 -2.53
CA MET A 29 -13.85 -2.93 -3.71
C MET A 29 -15.10 -2.93 -4.60
N ALA A 30 -15.73 -4.08 -4.78
CA ALA A 30 -17.00 -4.19 -5.51
C ALA A 30 -18.15 -3.49 -4.79
N ASP A 31 -18.29 -3.70 -3.48
CA ASP A 31 -19.33 -3.07 -2.64
C ASP A 31 -19.18 -1.55 -2.61
N ALA A 32 -17.94 -1.04 -2.70
CA ALA A 32 -17.64 0.38 -2.81
C ALA A 32 -17.84 0.96 -4.23
N GLY A 33 -18.21 0.13 -5.22
CA GLY A 33 -18.33 0.54 -6.63
C GLY A 33 -16.98 0.84 -7.31
N GLN A 34 -15.87 0.37 -6.75
CA GLN A 34 -14.49 0.64 -7.19
C GLN A 34 -13.82 -0.58 -7.82
N ALA A 35 -14.57 -1.61 -8.20
CA ALA A 35 -14.03 -2.84 -8.79
C ALA A 35 -13.17 -2.60 -10.05
N ASP A 36 -13.50 -1.57 -10.82
CA ASP A 36 -12.81 -1.24 -12.06
C ASP A 36 -11.78 -0.12 -11.92
N PHE A 37 -11.68 0.52 -10.75
CA PHE A 37 -10.74 1.61 -10.51
C PHE A 37 -9.30 1.10 -10.52
N GLU A 38 -8.45 1.72 -11.33
CA GLU A 38 -7.03 1.44 -11.37
C GLU A 38 -6.30 2.36 -10.40
N HIS A 39 -5.70 1.76 -9.37
CA HIS A 39 -4.93 2.50 -8.37
C HIS A 39 -3.55 2.82 -8.91
N GLU A 40 -3.06 4.02 -8.69
CA GLU A 40 -1.64 4.32 -8.91
C GLU A 40 -0.89 4.16 -7.59
N LEU A 41 0.08 3.23 -7.57
CA LEU A 41 1.01 3.10 -6.46
C LEU A 41 2.31 3.79 -6.87
N ILE A 42 2.61 4.90 -6.18
CA ILE A 42 3.80 5.71 -6.39
C ILE A 42 4.82 5.40 -5.29
N THR A 43 6.07 5.13 -5.66
CA THR A 43 7.17 4.95 -4.70
C THR A 43 8.42 5.70 -5.14
N VAL A 44 9.26 6.06 -4.18
CA VAL A 44 10.61 6.57 -4.44
C VAL A 44 11.48 5.46 -5.04
N GLU A 45 12.36 5.82 -5.97
CA GLU A 45 13.43 4.99 -6.52
C GLU A 45 14.59 4.84 -5.53
N ASP A 46 14.27 4.35 -4.33
CA ASP A 46 15.24 3.93 -3.33
C ASP A 46 15.00 2.44 -3.06
N GLU A 47 16.06 1.71 -2.71
CA GLU A 47 16.13 0.25 -2.83
C GLU A 47 14.98 -0.44 -2.10
N TRP A 48 14.75 -0.06 -0.85
CA TRP A 48 13.76 -0.73 -0.01
C TRP A 48 12.33 -0.29 -0.34
N GLN A 49 12.08 0.97 -0.69
CA GLN A 49 10.75 1.49 -1.03
C GLN A 49 10.28 0.91 -2.35
N LYS A 50 11.17 0.86 -3.36
CA LYS A 50 10.85 0.27 -4.67
C LYS A 50 10.47 -1.20 -4.51
N ASN A 51 11.32 -1.99 -3.87
CA ASN A 51 11.09 -3.42 -3.69
C ASN A 51 9.82 -3.71 -2.86
N THR A 52 9.58 -2.92 -1.81
CA THR A 52 8.35 -3.02 -1.01
C THR A 52 7.12 -2.65 -1.83
N GLY A 53 7.19 -1.58 -2.63
CA GLY A 53 6.12 -1.16 -3.53
C GLY A 53 5.77 -2.22 -4.56
N ASP A 54 6.75 -2.92 -5.12
CA ASP A 54 6.54 -3.99 -6.09
C ASP A 54 5.89 -5.22 -5.44
N ALA A 55 6.27 -5.54 -4.20
CA ALA A 55 5.60 -6.58 -3.42
C ALA A 55 4.14 -6.24 -3.14
N ILE A 56 3.83 -4.98 -2.76
CA ILE A 56 2.46 -4.51 -2.55
C ILE A 56 1.66 -4.58 -3.85
N ALA A 57 2.25 -4.16 -4.97
CA ALA A 57 1.62 -4.24 -6.28
C ALA A 57 1.25 -5.68 -6.66
N GLY A 58 2.14 -6.64 -6.37
CA GLY A 58 1.87 -8.06 -6.53
C GLY A 58 0.66 -8.51 -5.71
N GLN A 59 0.62 -8.14 -4.42
CA GLN A 59 -0.50 -8.48 -3.54
C GLN A 59 -1.85 -7.91 -4.01
N LEU A 60 -1.87 -6.68 -4.54
CA LEU A 60 -3.08 -6.08 -5.12
C LEU A 60 -3.55 -6.87 -6.36
N ARG A 61 -2.63 -7.24 -7.25
CA ARG A 61 -2.95 -8.04 -8.45
C ARG A 61 -3.44 -9.43 -8.08
N ASP A 62 -2.83 -10.10 -7.10
CA ASP A 62 -3.30 -11.39 -6.58
C ASP A 62 -4.75 -11.30 -6.05
N ALA A 63 -5.11 -10.16 -5.45
CA ALA A 63 -6.47 -9.88 -4.99
C ALA A 63 -7.42 -9.44 -6.12
N GLY A 64 -6.95 -9.34 -7.36
CA GLY A 64 -7.74 -8.87 -8.51
C GLY A 64 -8.02 -7.37 -8.48
N ILE A 65 -7.22 -6.59 -7.75
CA ILE A 65 -7.31 -5.12 -7.70
C ILE A 65 -6.33 -4.55 -8.73
N LYS A 66 -6.84 -3.71 -9.63
CA LYS A 66 -6.04 -3.07 -10.69
C LYS A 66 -5.08 -2.07 -10.07
N VAL A 67 -3.80 -2.16 -10.43
CA VAL A 67 -2.74 -1.27 -9.96
C VAL A 67 -1.72 -0.95 -11.05
N LYS A 68 -1.50 0.34 -11.27
CA LYS A 68 -0.40 0.90 -12.04
C LYS A 68 0.77 1.23 -11.11
N ARG A 69 1.99 0.95 -11.58
CA ARG A 69 3.22 1.26 -10.83
C ARG A 69 3.95 2.45 -11.43
N THR A 70 4.26 3.40 -10.57
CA THR A 70 5.05 4.58 -10.87
C THR A 70 6.17 4.68 -9.86
N VAL A 71 7.41 4.68 -10.35
CA VAL A 71 8.62 4.79 -9.52
C VAL A 71 9.31 6.08 -9.92
N LEU A 72 9.53 6.98 -8.96
CA LEU A 72 10.04 8.31 -9.21
C LEU A 72 11.41 8.51 -8.54
N PRO A 73 12.35 9.22 -9.18
CA PRO A 73 13.56 9.68 -8.52
C PRO A 73 13.22 10.46 -7.23
N GLY A 74 14.05 10.33 -6.19
CA GLY A 74 13.77 10.92 -4.88
C GLY A 74 13.54 12.44 -4.92
N SER A 75 14.31 13.18 -5.71
CA SER A 75 14.11 14.63 -5.87
C SER A 75 12.75 14.97 -6.50
N THR A 76 12.31 14.22 -7.51
CA THR A 76 11.01 14.38 -8.16
C THR A 76 9.87 14.05 -7.20
N PHE A 77 9.98 12.96 -6.44
CA PHE A 77 8.96 12.59 -5.46
C PHE A 77 8.84 13.67 -4.37
N TRP A 78 9.93 14.02 -3.69
CA TRP A 78 9.88 14.93 -2.54
C TRP A 78 9.53 16.38 -2.89
N ASN A 79 9.80 16.85 -4.10
CA ASN A 79 9.40 18.20 -4.53
C ASN A 79 7.89 18.31 -4.78
N ASP A 80 7.23 17.21 -5.13
CA ASP A 80 5.84 17.20 -5.61
C ASP A 80 4.92 16.24 -4.85
N TRP A 81 5.37 15.64 -3.73
CA TRP A 81 4.66 14.55 -3.05
C TRP A 81 3.22 14.88 -2.62
N THR A 82 2.90 16.16 -2.40
CA THR A 82 1.55 16.63 -2.03
C THR A 82 0.61 16.83 -3.23
N LYS A 83 1.10 16.66 -4.45
CA LYS A 83 0.35 16.88 -5.70
C LYS A 83 -0.12 15.58 -6.37
N TYR A 84 0.35 14.44 -5.88
CA TYR A 84 -0.05 13.12 -6.38
C TYR A 84 -1.29 12.60 -5.66
#